data_AF-A0A1V5BSF6-F1
#
_entry.id   AF-A0A1V5BSF6-F1
#
_cell.length_a   1.000
_cell.length_b   1.000
_cell.length_c   1.000
_cell.angle_alpha   90.00
_cell.angle_beta   90.00
_cell.angle_gamma   90.00
#
_symmetry.space_group_name_H-M   'P 1'
#
loop_
_entity.id
_entity.type
_entity.pdbx_description
1 polymer ?
#
loop_
_entity_poly.entity_id
_entity_poly.type
_entity_poly.pdbx_seq_one_letter_code
_entity_poly.pdbx_strand_id
1 'polypeptide(L)'
;MKKRFLTAVLIIGILFVATTLWAAELNNVTGKGVDGNLVFYDASGNEINTWDATNRKLSIPSGSTLEVSSGGTLTASGTTTITGGTLVRPTISGMFLSISSKVLSLADWYLSAADKLITFWTLSSGSNGTNYMIACSDTEGRLRVIRNDTNGSVVIKEAGQTGVTIAKGKTAVVIHNGTDYVRVSGDATH
;
A
#
# COMPACT_ATOMS: atom_id res chain seq x y z
N MET A 1 -27.22 71.58 27.79
CA MET A 1 -26.79 70.17 28.01
C MET A 1 -27.05 69.23 26.83
N LYS A 2 -28.08 69.43 25.99
CA LYS A 2 -28.46 68.49 24.90
C LYS A 2 -27.42 68.30 23.77
N LYS A 3 -26.70 69.36 23.36
CA LYS A 3 -25.75 69.28 22.24
C LYS A 3 -24.50 68.46 22.56
N ARG A 4 -23.94 68.61 23.77
CA ARG A 4 -22.72 67.89 24.20
C ARG A 4 -22.96 66.40 24.42
N PHE A 5 -24.16 66.01 24.85
CA PHE A 5 -24.55 64.61 24.99
C PHE A 5 -24.70 63.93 23.64
N LEU A 6 -25.31 64.61 22.66
CA LEU A 6 -25.46 64.10 21.30
C LEU A 6 -24.11 63.90 20.60
N THR A 7 -23.16 64.82 20.81
CA THR A 7 -21.79 64.68 20.28
C THR A 7 -21.07 63.49 20.91
N ALA A 8 -21.22 63.24 22.21
CA ALA A 8 -20.58 62.10 22.87
C ALA A 8 -21.13 60.74 22.39
N VAL A 9 -22.45 60.62 22.22
CA VAL A 9 -23.09 59.40 21.70
C VAL A 9 -22.69 59.15 20.24
N LEU A 10 -22.57 60.20 19.43
CA LEU A 10 -22.14 60.08 18.03
C LEU A 10 -20.68 59.62 17.93
N ILE A 11 -19.80 60.14 18.78
CA ILE A 11 -18.39 59.72 18.83
C ILE A 11 -18.29 58.24 19.25
N ILE A 12 -19.05 57.81 20.26
CA ILE A 12 -19.07 56.41 20.70
C ILE A 12 -19.64 55.50 19.61
N GLY A 13 -20.72 55.90 18.92
CA GLY A 13 -21.29 55.14 17.81
C GLY A 13 -20.34 55.00 16.62
N ILE A 14 -19.61 56.06 16.28
CA ILE A 14 -18.60 56.03 15.20
C ILE A 14 -17.38 55.19 15.60
N LEU A 15 -16.92 55.28 16.85
CA LEU A 15 -15.85 54.41 17.36
C LEU A 15 -16.27 52.94 17.37
N PHE A 16 -17.50 52.63 17.76
CA PHE A 16 -18.00 51.25 17.79
C PHE A 16 -18.01 50.64 16.37
N VAL A 17 -18.52 51.38 15.38
CA VAL A 17 -18.55 50.95 13.96
C VAL A 17 -17.14 50.84 13.36
N ALA A 18 -16.19 51.68 13.79
CA ALA A 18 -14.80 51.60 13.34
C ALA A 18 -14.02 50.43 13.95
N THR A 19 -14.43 49.94 15.13
CA THR A 19 -13.76 48.81 15.82
C THR A 19 -14.38 47.45 15.52
N THR A 20 -15.61 47.38 15.02
CA THR A 20 -16.21 46.13 14.54
C THR A 20 -15.90 45.92 13.07
N LEU A 21 -14.61 45.76 12.76
CA LEU A 21 -14.16 45.22 11.47
C LEU A 21 -14.55 43.75 11.41
N TRP A 22 -15.62 43.44 10.68
CA TRP A 22 -15.90 42.08 10.23
C TRP A 22 -14.96 41.77 9.06
N ALA A 23 -13.66 41.67 9.35
CA ALA A 23 -12.70 41.15 8.42
C ALA A 23 -12.84 39.62 8.43
N ALA A 24 -13.72 39.09 7.61
CA ALA A 24 -13.60 37.70 7.16
C ALA A 24 -12.48 37.65 6.12
N GLU A 25 -11.22 37.84 6.55
CA GLU A 25 -10.07 37.61 5.70
C GLU A 25 -9.71 36.12 5.74
N LEU A 26 -10.27 35.35 4.82
CA LEU A 26 -9.62 34.14 4.30
C LEU A 26 -8.79 34.52 3.07
N ASN A 27 -8.03 35.61 3.17
CA ASN A 27 -7.15 36.03 2.09
C ASN A 27 -5.81 35.30 2.22
N ASN A 28 -5.72 34.20 1.48
CA ASN A 28 -4.45 33.58 1.08
C ASN A 28 -3.72 32.83 2.21
N VAL A 29 -4.16 31.60 2.47
CA VAL A 29 -3.57 30.65 3.43
C VAL A 29 -2.03 30.66 3.32
N THR A 30 -1.38 31.30 4.30
CA THR A 30 0.06 31.15 4.54
C THR A 30 0.23 30.46 5.87
N GLY A 31 0.19 29.13 5.85
CA GLY A 31 0.46 28.30 7.02
C GLY A 31 1.97 28.18 7.25
N LYS A 32 2.53 28.97 8.16
CA LYS A 32 3.84 28.68 8.75
C LYS A 32 3.57 27.87 10.02
N GLY A 33 3.86 26.57 9.97
CA GLY A 33 3.81 25.71 11.16
C GLY A 33 4.80 26.22 12.19
N VAL A 34 4.28 26.85 13.25
CA VAL A 34 5.04 27.18 14.45
C VAL A 34 4.46 26.28 15.53
N ASP A 35 5.20 25.19 15.81
CA ASP A 35 4.97 24.24 16.90
C ASP A 35 3.56 23.66 17.02
N GLY A 36 3.22 22.71 16.13
CA GLY A 36 2.03 21.86 16.28
C GLY A 36 1.48 21.34 14.96
N ASN A 37 0.46 20.49 15.07
CA ASN A 37 -0.32 20.03 13.94
C ASN A 37 -1.37 21.07 13.57
N LEU A 38 -1.74 21.15 12.29
CA LEU A 38 -2.90 21.92 11.87
C LEU A 38 -4.13 21.00 11.94
N VAL A 39 -5.09 21.35 12.79
CA VAL A 39 -6.31 20.56 13.02
C VAL A 39 -7.53 21.39 12.63
N PHE A 40 -8.42 20.78 11.86
CA PHE A 40 -9.69 21.39 11.46
C PHE A 40 -10.82 20.77 12.27
N TYR A 41 -11.70 21.60 12.84
CA TYR A 41 -12.87 21.18 13.60
C TYR A 41 -14.17 21.65 12.94
N ASP A 42 -15.25 20.92 13.15
CA ASP A 42 -16.60 21.38 12.81
C ASP A 42 -17.14 22.34 13.87
N ALA A 43 -18.34 22.90 13.63
CA ALA A 43 -18.99 23.83 14.57
C ALA A 43 -19.38 23.19 15.92
N SER A 44 -19.41 21.85 15.98
CA SER A 44 -19.71 21.08 17.19
C SER A 44 -18.44 20.68 17.95
N GLY A 45 -17.25 21.02 17.43
CA GLY A 45 -15.97 20.68 18.03
C GLY A 45 -15.44 19.29 17.66
N ASN A 46 -16.02 18.60 16.68
CA ASN A 46 -15.48 17.33 16.19
C ASN A 46 -14.33 17.58 15.22
N GLU A 47 -13.26 16.79 15.31
CA GLU A 47 -12.14 16.86 14.36
C GLU A 47 -12.60 16.39 12.97
N ILE A 48 -12.23 17.14 11.93
CA ILE A 48 -12.48 16.83 10.52
C ILE A 48 -11.24 16.19 9.90
N ASN A 49 -10.08 16.82 10.08
CA ASN A 49 -8.79 16.28 9.67
C ASN A 49 -7.63 16.96 10.42
N THR A 50 -6.50 16.26 10.47
CA THR A 50 -5.24 16.74 11.03
C THR A 50 -4.12 16.64 10.00
N TRP A 51 -3.37 17.72 9.85
CA TRP A 51 -2.09 17.78 9.17
C TRP A 51 -0.97 17.74 10.21
N ASP A 52 -0.35 16.58 10.33
CA ASP A 52 0.82 16.36 11.17
C ASP A 52 2.02 17.10 10.58
N ALA A 53 2.52 18.11 11.29
CA ALA A 53 3.63 18.94 10.81
C ALA A 53 4.98 18.20 10.90
N THR A 54 5.12 17.27 11.84
CA THR A 54 6.35 16.48 12.04
C THR A 54 6.51 15.45 10.93
N ASN A 55 5.44 14.70 10.64
CA ASN A 55 5.48 13.58 9.68
C ASN A 55 4.90 13.94 8.30
N ARG A 56 4.39 15.17 8.14
CA ARG A 56 3.72 15.65 6.91
C ARG A 56 2.57 14.74 6.48
N LYS A 57 1.77 14.29 7.44
CA LYS A 57 0.69 13.31 7.24
C LYS A 57 -0.67 13.99 7.35
N LEU A 58 -1.52 13.78 6.34
CA LEU A 58 -2.95 14.03 6.45
C LEU A 58 -3.63 12.82 7.12
N SER A 59 -4.37 13.07 8.18
CA SER A 59 -5.19 12.06 8.87
C SER A 59 -6.65 12.51 8.91
N ILE A 60 -7.56 11.57 8.67
CA ILE A 60 -9.01 11.74 8.86
C ILE A 60 -9.46 10.83 10.02
N PRO A 61 -10.45 11.24 10.82
CA PRO A 61 -10.97 10.42 11.92
C PRO A 61 -11.42 9.02 11.47
N SER A 62 -11.36 8.06 12.39
CA SER A 62 -11.86 6.70 12.13
C SER A 62 -13.34 6.73 11.77
N GLY A 63 -13.72 5.93 10.77
CA GLY A 63 -15.08 5.89 10.24
C GLY A 63 -15.39 6.94 9.16
N SER A 64 -14.52 7.94 8.98
CA SER A 64 -14.63 8.91 7.87
C SER A 64 -14.07 8.35 6.56
N THR A 65 -14.48 8.94 5.44
CA THR A 65 -14.01 8.57 4.09
C THR A 65 -13.39 9.76 3.37
N LEU A 66 -12.33 9.52 2.62
CA LEU A 66 -11.88 10.42 1.57
C LEU A 66 -12.54 10.00 0.26
N GLU A 67 -13.51 10.77 -0.21
CA GLU A 67 -14.17 10.53 -1.49
C GLU A 67 -13.47 11.31 -2.61
N VAL A 68 -13.16 10.61 -3.71
CA VAL A 68 -12.73 11.23 -4.96
C VAL A 68 -13.81 10.94 -5.99
N SER A 69 -14.64 11.94 -6.28
CA SER A 69 -15.78 11.79 -7.19
C SER A 69 -15.33 11.56 -8.65
N SER A 70 -16.27 11.17 -9.52
CA SER A 70 -16.00 10.81 -10.91
C SER A 70 -15.13 11.84 -11.64
N GLY A 71 -14.05 11.36 -12.27
CA GLY A 71 -13.08 12.19 -12.99
C GLY A 71 -11.98 12.82 -12.11
N GLY A 72 -12.10 12.74 -10.79
CA GLY A 72 -11.04 13.12 -9.87
C GLY A 72 -9.87 12.12 -9.87
N THR A 73 -8.70 12.59 -9.49
CA THR A 73 -7.49 11.76 -9.40
C THR A 73 -6.80 11.95 -8.06
N LEU A 74 -6.25 10.86 -7.53
CA LEU A 74 -5.29 10.89 -6.44
C LEU A 74 -3.96 10.37 -6.99
N THR A 75 -2.97 11.25 -7.10
CA THR A 75 -1.65 10.90 -7.60
C THR A 75 -0.69 10.72 -6.42
N ALA A 76 -0.04 9.55 -6.36
CA ALA A 76 1.04 9.28 -5.43
C ALA A 76 2.32 9.01 -6.22
N SER A 77 3.36 9.82 -6.01
CA SER A 77 4.65 9.68 -6.71
C SER A 77 5.60 8.66 -6.06
N GLY A 78 5.16 7.99 -5.00
CA GLY A 78 5.94 6.98 -4.26
C GLY A 78 5.18 5.67 -4.10
N THR A 79 5.64 4.83 -3.17
CA THR A 79 4.96 3.58 -2.82
C THR A 79 3.67 3.88 -2.08
N THR A 80 2.55 3.41 -2.63
CA THR A 80 1.25 3.42 -1.96
C THR A 80 0.95 2.04 -1.39
N THR A 81 0.67 1.99 -0.08
CA THR A 81 0.25 0.75 0.59
C THR A 81 -1.23 0.87 0.98
N ILE A 82 -2.04 -0.10 0.56
CA ILE A 82 -3.44 -0.24 0.99
C ILE A 82 -3.51 -1.41 1.94
N THR A 83 -3.69 -1.13 3.23
CA THR A 83 -3.78 -2.16 4.27
C THR A 83 -5.24 -2.44 4.59
N GLY A 84 -5.70 -3.67 4.37
CA GLY A 84 -7.07 -4.11 4.69
C GLY A 84 -8.17 -3.49 3.83
N GLY A 85 -7.83 -2.75 2.76
CA GLY A 85 -8.79 -2.15 1.83
C GLY A 85 -9.09 -3.04 0.61
N THR A 86 -10.25 -2.83 0.01
CA THR A 86 -10.68 -3.51 -1.23
C THR A 86 -10.51 -2.58 -2.43
N LEU A 87 -9.89 -3.08 -3.50
CA LEU A 87 -9.93 -2.43 -4.80
C LEU A 87 -11.07 -3.04 -5.64
N VAL A 88 -12.07 -2.23 -5.98
CA VAL A 88 -13.21 -2.69 -6.78
C VAL A 88 -13.00 -2.28 -8.23
N ARG A 89 -12.81 -3.28 -9.10
CA ARG A 89 -12.58 -3.10 -10.56
C ARG A 89 -11.39 -2.17 -10.87
N PRO A 90 -10.22 -2.32 -10.21
CA PRO A 90 -9.07 -1.49 -10.53
C PRO A 90 -8.54 -1.83 -11.94
N THR A 91 -8.11 -0.81 -12.66
CA THR A 91 -7.15 -1.00 -13.77
C THR A 91 -5.76 -0.90 -13.17
N ILE A 92 -5.04 -2.01 -13.11
CA ILE A 92 -3.64 -2.04 -12.67
C ILE A 92 -2.78 -2.09 -13.92
N SER A 93 -1.96 -1.06 -14.12
CA SER A 93 -1.01 -0.98 -15.24
C SER A 93 0.41 -1.22 -14.75
N GLY A 94 1.17 -2.05 -15.47
CA GLY A 94 2.51 -2.52 -15.07
C GLY A 94 2.53 -3.95 -14.54
N MET A 95 3.66 -4.38 -13.95
CA MET A 95 3.78 -5.69 -13.33
C MET A 95 2.95 -5.77 -12.04
N PHE A 96 1.79 -6.40 -12.13
CA PHE A 96 0.93 -6.71 -10.97
C PHE A 96 1.32 -8.05 -10.30
N LEU A 97 2.25 -8.78 -10.90
CA LEU A 97 2.82 -10.02 -10.39
C LEU A 97 4.31 -9.84 -10.16
N SER A 98 4.79 -10.25 -9.00
CA SER A 98 6.21 -10.25 -8.70
C SER A 98 6.87 -11.44 -9.43
N ILE A 99 7.86 -11.14 -10.27
CA ILE A 99 8.55 -12.11 -11.13
C ILE A 99 10.05 -12.01 -10.81
N SER A 100 10.70 -13.15 -10.64
CA SER A 100 12.14 -13.20 -10.44
C SER A 100 12.74 -14.47 -11.03
N SER A 101 14.08 -14.51 -11.12
CA SER A 101 14.84 -15.68 -11.54
C SER A 101 15.77 -16.17 -10.44
N LYS A 102 16.00 -17.48 -10.41
CA LYS A 102 16.93 -18.11 -9.47
C LYS A 102 17.77 -19.17 -10.15
N VAL A 103 19.08 -19.09 -9.94
CA VAL A 103 20.01 -20.17 -10.25
C VAL A 103 20.06 -21.12 -9.05
N LEU A 104 19.70 -22.39 -9.27
CA LEU A 104 19.67 -23.42 -8.24
C LEU A 104 20.98 -24.21 -8.19
N SER A 105 21.37 -24.58 -6.97
CA SER A 105 22.46 -25.53 -6.69
C SER A 105 21.87 -26.89 -6.28
N LEU A 106 22.72 -27.90 -6.06
CA LEU A 106 22.27 -29.20 -5.56
C LEU A 106 21.81 -29.16 -4.09
N ALA A 107 22.19 -28.11 -3.35
CA ALA A 107 21.68 -27.87 -2.01
C ALA A 107 20.27 -27.25 -2.07
N ASP A 108 19.46 -27.61 -1.09
CA ASP A 108 18.11 -27.09 -0.93
C ASP A 108 18.11 -25.57 -0.86
N TRP A 109 17.27 -24.93 -1.67
CA TRP A 109 17.07 -23.50 -1.58
C TRP A 109 15.93 -23.20 -0.62
N TYR A 110 16.29 -22.67 0.54
CA TYR A 110 15.34 -22.12 1.51
C TYR A 110 14.95 -20.69 1.12
N LEU A 111 13.65 -20.44 0.93
CA LEU A 111 13.16 -19.12 0.54
C LEU A 111 13.36 -18.09 1.66
N SER A 112 14.00 -16.97 1.33
CA SER A 112 14.11 -15.81 2.21
C SER A 112 12.78 -15.05 2.31
N ALA A 113 12.67 -14.09 3.23
CA ALA A 113 11.48 -13.24 3.34
C ALA A 113 11.17 -12.47 2.05
N ALA A 114 12.19 -12.07 1.28
CA ALA A 114 12.02 -11.41 -0.01
C ALA A 114 11.57 -12.40 -1.10
N ASP A 115 12.16 -13.60 -1.13
CA ASP A 115 11.77 -14.64 -2.09
C ASP A 115 10.30 -15.06 -1.91
N LYS A 116 9.83 -15.01 -0.66
CA LYS A 116 8.45 -15.35 -0.33
C LYS A 116 7.42 -14.44 -1.00
N LEU A 117 7.81 -13.22 -1.39
CA LEU A 117 6.96 -12.24 -2.09
C LEU A 117 6.85 -12.49 -3.60
N ILE A 118 7.71 -13.33 -4.17
CA ILE A 118 7.72 -13.60 -5.61
C ILE A 118 6.62 -14.61 -5.96
N THR A 119 5.77 -14.26 -6.93
CA THR A 119 4.71 -15.14 -7.42
C THR A 119 5.19 -16.02 -8.57
N PHE A 120 6.02 -15.50 -9.48
CA PHE A 120 6.53 -16.24 -10.63
C PHE A 120 8.04 -16.41 -10.53
N TRP A 121 8.51 -17.66 -10.56
CA TRP A 121 9.93 -17.99 -10.62
C TRP A 121 10.32 -18.60 -11.96
N THR A 122 11.39 -18.07 -12.55
CA THR A 122 12.16 -18.76 -13.60
C THR A 122 13.41 -19.37 -13.00
N LEU A 123 13.51 -20.69 -13.04
CA LEU A 123 14.59 -21.43 -12.40
C LEU A 123 15.58 -21.94 -13.43
N SER A 124 16.87 -21.77 -13.19
CA SER A 124 17.94 -22.33 -14.01
C SER A 124 18.92 -23.11 -13.16
N SER A 125 19.68 -24.01 -13.78
CA SER A 125 20.67 -24.84 -13.09
C SER A 125 22.02 -24.15 -13.01
N GLY A 126 22.56 -24.00 -11.79
CA GLY A 126 23.95 -23.60 -11.55
C GLY A 126 24.92 -24.77 -11.53
N SER A 127 24.44 -26.00 -11.76
CA SER A 127 25.23 -27.23 -11.74
C SER A 127 24.65 -28.27 -12.71
N ASN A 128 25.32 -29.40 -12.90
CA ASN A 128 24.84 -30.49 -13.77
C ASN A 128 23.90 -31.46 -13.05
N GLY A 129 23.27 -31.03 -11.96
CA GLY A 129 22.29 -31.82 -11.23
C GLY A 129 21.02 -32.10 -12.03
N THR A 130 20.38 -33.21 -11.69
CA THR A 130 19.11 -33.64 -12.28
C THR A 130 17.92 -33.49 -11.33
N ASN A 131 18.15 -33.16 -10.07
CA ASN A 131 17.11 -32.92 -9.07
C ASN A 131 17.48 -31.69 -8.24
N TYR A 132 16.54 -30.74 -8.16
CA TYR A 132 16.67 -29.50 -7.42
C TYR A 132 15.51 -29.34 -6.45
N MET A 133 15.74 -28.63 -5.35
CA MET A 133 14.73 -28.47 -4.31
C MET A 133 14.56 -27.01 -3.88
N ILE A 134 13.30 -26.62 -3.76
CA ILE A 134 12.85 -25.38 -3.14
C ILE A 134 12.17 -25.77 -1.83
N ALA A 135 12.87 -25.51 -0.72
CA ALA A 135 12.34 -25.69 0.61
C ALA A 135 11.63 -24.40 1.02
N CYS A 136 10.32 -24.50 1.17
CA CYS A 136 9.46 -23.38 1.49
C CYS A 136 8.97 -23.48 2.94
N SER A 137 8.61 -22.33 3.52
CA SER A 137 7.86 -22.20 4.78
C SER A 137 6.81 -21.10 4.59
N ASP A 138 5.78 -21.39 3.81
CA ASP A 138 4.79 -20.41 3.38
C ASP A 138 3.46 -20.51 4.12
N THR A 139 2.65 -19.47 3.95
CA THR A 139 1.29 -19.41 4.47
C THR A 139 0.32 -20.13 3.53
N GLU A 140 -0.72 -20.73 4.09
CA GLU A 140 -1.86 -21.26 3.34
C GLU A 140 -2.38 -20.25 2.29
N GLY A 141 -2.74 -20.76 1.12
CA GLY A 141 -3.26 -19.96 0.00
C GLY A 141 -2.17 -19.28 -0.84
N ARG A 142 -0.89 -19.39 -0.48
CA ARG A 142 0.20 -18.82 -1.29
C ARG A 142 0.31 -19.53 -2.64
N LEU A 143 -0.06 -18.82 -3.70
CA LEU A 143 0.08 -19.28 -5.08
C LEU A 143 1.50 -18.97 -5.61
N ARG A 144 2.09 -19.93 -6.30
CA ARG A 144 3.36 -19.77 -7.03
C ARG A 144 3.25 -20.34 -8.44
N VAL A 145 3.88 -19.68 -9.38
CA VAL A 145 4.11 -20.14 -10.74
C VAL A 145 5.59 -20.46 -10.87
N ILE A 146 5.91 -21.71 -11.18
CA ILE A 146 7.29 -22.19 -11.25
C ILE A 146 7.57 -22.64 -12.68
N ARG A 147 8.47 -21.92 -13.36
CA ARG A 147 9.02 -22.28 -14.67
C ARG A 147 10.37 -22.98 -14.44
N ASN A 148 10.43 -24.27 -14.71
CA ASN A 148 11.63 -25.07 -14.53
C ASN A 148 12.45 -25.15 -15.83
N ASP A 149 13.47 -24.30 -15.94
CA ASP A 149 14.46 -24.27 -17.01
C ASP A 149 15.82 -24.86 -16.55
N THR A 150 15.78 -25.70 -15.52
CA THR A 150 16.97 -26.38 -15.00
C THR A 150 17.31 -27.61 -15.85
N ASN A 151 18.48 -28.21 -15.60
CA ASN A 151 18.89 -29.46 -16.22
C ASN A 151 18.05 -30.69 -15.84
N GLY A 152 17.13 -30.59 -14.87
CA GLY A 152 16.37 -31.73 -14.38
C GLY A 152 15.04 -31.36 -13.73
N SER A 153 14.57 -32.17 -12.79
CA SER A 153 13.33 -31.90 -12.07
C SER A 153 13.54 -30.91 -10.92
N VAL A 154 12.52 -30.11 -10.63
CA VAL A 154 12.47 -29.23 -9.45
C VAL A 154 11.34 -29.71 -8.56
N VAL A 155 11.61 -29.86 -7.27
CA VAL A 155 10.60 -30.12 -6.24
C VAL A 155 10.40 -28.86 -5.42
N ILE A 156 9.16 -28.40 -5.29
CA ILE A 156 8.77 -27.37 -4.31
C ILE A 156 7.97 -28.04 -3.20
N LYS A 157 8.40 -27.83 -1.95
CA LYS A 157 7.78 -28.47 -0.79
C LYS A 157 8.05 -27.76 0.53
N GLU A 158 7.22 -28.05 1.52
CA GLU A 158 7.53 -27.83 2.93
C GLU A 158 8.53 -28.88 3.45
N ALA A 159 9.27 -28.53 4.51
CA ALA A 159 10.27 -29.42 5.09
C ALA A 159 9.64 -30.73 5.58
N GLY A 160 10.22 -31.86 5.18
CA GLY A 160 9.72 -33.20 5.53
C GLY A 160 8.52 -33.68 4.71
N GLN A 161 8.00 -32.89 3.77
CA GLN A 161 6.84 -33.25 2.96
C GLN A 161 7.24 -33.80 1.57
N THR A 162 6.23 -34.11 0.76
CA THR A 162 6.42 -34.66 -0.60
C THR A 162 6.54 -33.55 -1.63
N GLY A 163 5.63 -32.58 -1.57
CA GLY A 163 5.47 -31.45 -2.46
C GLY A 163 5.11 -31.80 -3.90
N VAL A 164 5.44 -30.87 -4.78
CA VAL A 164 5.18 -30.98 -6.22
C VAL A 164 6.48 -31.06 -6.98
N THR A 165 6.66 -32.15 -7.74
CA THR A 165 7.75 -32.27 -8.71
C THR A 165 7.32 -31.69 -10.05
N ILE A 166 8.20 -30.89 -10.64
CA ILE A 166 8.01 -30.19 -11.92
C ILE A 166 9.15 -30.62 -12.83
N ALA A 167 8.80 -31.27 -13.94
CA ALA A 167 9.81 -31.77 -14.88
C ALA A 167 10.55 -30.63 -15.59
N LYS A 168 11.71 -30.94 -16.16
CA LYS A 168 12.48 -30.01 -17.01
C LYS A 168 11.61 -29.49 -18.16
N GLY A 169 11.73 -28.19 -18.47
CA GLY A 169 11.01 -27.56 -19.58
C GLY A 169 9.51 -27.43 -19.32
N LYS A 170 9.08 -27.54 -18.05
CA LYS A 170 7.69 -27.40 -17.65
C LYS A 170 7.45 -26.20 -16.76
N THR A 171 6.22 -25.71 -16.80
CA THR A 171 5.71 -24.68 -15.91
C THR A 171 4.49 -25.23 -15.15
N ALA A 172 4.49 -25.03 -13.84
CA ALA A 172 3.40 -25.44 -12.96
C ALA A 172 2.87 -24.26 -12.13
N VAL A 173 1.56 -24.23 -11.92
CA VAL A 173 0.94 -23.42 -10.87
C VAL A 173 0.70 -24.32 -9.66
N VAL A 174 1.22 -23.89 -8.51
CA VAL A 174 1.09 -24.59 -7.23
C VAL A 174 0.54 -23.65 -6.17
N ILE A 175 -0.12 -24.20 -5.16
CA ILE A 175 -0.64 -23.45 -4.02
C ILE A 175 -0.28 -24.17 -2.72
N HIS A 176 0.07 -23.41 -1.69
CA HIS A 176 0.28 -23.98 -0.36
C HIS A 176 -1.08 -24.25 0.31
N ASN A 177 -1.33 -25.48 0.76
CA ASN A 177 -2.60 -25.90 1.37
C ASN A 177 -2.61 -25.82 2.92
N GLY A 178 -1.60 -25.17 3.50
CA GLY A 178 -1.41 -25.06 4.95
C GLY A 178 -0.45 -26.09 5.53
N THR A 179 -0.17 -27.19 4.81
CA THR A 179 0.82 -28.21 5.22
C THR A 179 1.92 -28.42 4.18
N ASP A 180 1.59 -28.35 2.89
CA ASP A 180 2.53 -28.55 1.79
C ASP A 180 2.03 -27.85 0.51
N TYR A 181 2.83 -27.91 -0.54
CA TYR A 181 2.44 -27.49 -1.88
C TYR A 181 1.62 -28.55 -2.58
N VAL A 182 0.51 -28.12 -3.17
CA VAL A 182 -0.32 -28.93 -4.06
C VAL A 182 -0.41 -28.29 -5.44
N ARG A 183 -0.64 -29.15 -6.43
CA ARG A 183 -0.73 -28.77 -7.84
C ARG A 183 -2.10 -28.17 -8.14
N VAL A 184 -2.11 -26.99 -8.77
CA VAL A 184 -3.34 -26.30 -9.22
C VAL A 184 -3.57 -26.49 -10.72
N SER A 185 -2.49 -26.58 -11.50
CA SER A 185 -2.55 -26.79 -12.95
C SER A 185 -1.75 -28.01 -13.41
N GLY A 186 -2.09 -28.54 -14.58
CA GLY A 186 -1.20 -29.43 -15.32
C GLY A 186 0.13 -28.75 -15.67
N ASP A 187 1.15 -29.56 -15.95
CA ASP A 187 2.47 -29.09 -16.41
C ASP A 187 2.40 -28.66 -17.88
N ALA A 188 2.48 -27.35 -18.11
CA ALA A 188 2.57 -26.80 -19.46
C ALA A 188 4.03 -26.81 -19.96
N THR A 189 4.25 -27.11 -21.23
CA THR A 189 5.56 -26.90 -21.88
C THR A 189 5.77 -25.41 -22.11
N HIS A 190 7.02 -24.93 -21.99
CA HIS A 190 7.39 -23.54 -22.24
C HIS A 190 8.59 -23.40 -23.17
#